data_AF-A0A5M8QFD1-F1
#
_entry.id   AF-A0A5M8QFD1-F1
#
_cell.length_a   1.000
_cell.length_b   1.000
_cell.length_c   1.000
_cell.angle_alpha   90.00
_cell.angle_beta   90.00
_cell.angle_gamma   90.00
#
_symmetry.space_group_name_H-M   'P 1'
#
loop_
_entity.id
_entity.type
_entity.pdbx_description
1 polymer ?
#
loop_
_entity_poly.entity_id
_entity_poly.type
_entity_poly.pdbx_seq_one_letter_code
_entity_poly.pdbx_strand_id
1 'polypeptide(L)'
;MDMAPAGIPLAGGAADRDGLEMDTLAVQLGPVLPYWPPGLVLHCALNGDVITRARARGLDDAWHGFVEPGGREAAARRCDDAAALLALAGASGLAADARRLRGALLRGDTAAAQHGLDRLERRVRRSLLRWSLGRLGVVEDPALAQHLVAAQAGSVFDRLLAMLGAARDANDGSSGERRDASRLIADLPQLVTGLDLAAARLVVASLGLSSLAAERGGHHE
;
A
#
# COMPACT_ATOMS: atom_id res chain seq x y z
N MET A 1 37.40 6.21 -37.43
CA MET A 1 36.62 7.20 -38.21
C MET A 1 35.53 7.70 -37.29
N ASP A 2 35.75 8.84 -36.65
CA ASP A 2 34.74 9.43 -35.76
C ASP A 2 33.63 10.07 -36.58
N MET A 3 32.44 9.48 -36.46
CA MET A 3 31.21 9.96 -37.07
C MET A 3 30.60 11.01 -36.14
N ALA A 4 30.84 12.29 -36.41
CA ALA A 4 30.17 13.42 -35.75
C ALA A 4 29.21 14.09 -36.76
N PRO A 5 27.91 13.76 -36.78
CA PRO A 5 26.95 14.47 -37.62
C PRO A 5 26.88 15.93 -37.17
N ALA A 6 27.08 16.87 -38.10
CA ALA A 6 27.01 18.32 -37.88
C ALA A 6 28.00 18.92 -36.86
N GLY A 7 29.10 18.23 -36.53
CA GLY A 7 30.17 18.80 -35.69
C GLY A 7 29.81 19.00 -34.21
N ILE A 8 28.66 18.46 -33.76
CA ILE A 8 28.28 18.44 -32.35
C ILE A 8 28.77 17.11 -31.75
N PRO A 9 29.67 17.12 -30.76
CA PRO A 9 30.08 15.90 -30.08
C PRO A 9 28.88 15.22 -29.43
N LEU A 10 28.70 13.92 -29.68
CA LEU A 10 27.77 13.10 -28.89
C LEU A 10 28.20 13.13 -27.41
N ALA A 11 27.22 13.18 -26.50
CA ALA A 11 27.50 13.06 -25.07
C ALA A 11 28.25 11.74 -24.80
N GLY A 12 29.48 11.83 -24.28
CA GLY A 12 30.27 10.66 -23.91
C GLY A 12 29.70 9.96 -22.69
N GLY A 13 29.76 8.62 -22.67
CA GLY A 13 29.49 7.86 -21.46
C GLY A 13 30.56 8.17 -20.40
N ALA A 14 30.13 8.59 -19.21
CA ALA A 14 31.03 8.77 -18.07
C ALA A 14 31.31 7.42 -17.41
N ALA A 15 32.55 7.20 -16.97
CA ALA A 15 32.89 6.11 -16.08
C ALA A 15 32.12 6.25 -14.75
N ASP A 16 31.88 5.11 -14.09
CA ASP A 16 31.23 5.05 -12.78
C ASP A 16 31.88 6.03 -11.79
N ARG A 17 31.07 6.83 -11.09
CA ARG A 17 31.41 8.22 -10.71
C ARG A 17 32.53 8.33 -9.68
N ASP A 18 32.89 7.27 -8.98
CA ASP A 18 33.97 7.28 -7.96
C ASP A 18 34.52 5.89 -7.59
N GLY A 19 33.86 4.77 -7.95
CA GLY A 19 34.34 3.43 -7.59
C GLY A 19 34.39 3.19 -6.07
N LEU A 20 33.67 4.00 -5.30
CA LEU A 20 33.58 3.92 -3.84
C LEU A 20 32.41 3.02 -3.45
N GLU A 21 32.68 2.11 -2.51
CA GLU A 21 31.63 1.31 -1.88
C GLU A 21 30.67 2.25 -1.14
N MET A 22 29.39 2.20 -1.49
CA MET A 22 28.38 3.11 -0.94
C MET A 22 27.99 2.66 0.48
N ASP A 23 28.02 3.59 1.44
CA ASP A 23 27.62 3.33 2.82
C ASP A 23 26.21 2.72 2.86
N THR A 24 26.12 1.55 3.50
CA THR A 24 24.86 0.83 3.68
C THR A 24 24.30 1.09 5.08
N LEU A 25 23.08 1.60 5.16
CA LEU A 25 22.37 1.81 6.42
C LEU A 25 21.31 0.72 6.63
N ALA A 26 21.42 -0.02 7.73
CA ALA A 26 20.37 -0.95 8.15
C ALA A 26 19.26 -0.19 8.89
N VAL A 27 18.02 -0.29 8.41
CA VAL A 27 16.84 0.34 9.02
C VAL A 27 15.75 -0.70 9.25
N GLN A 28 15.05 -0.60 10.37
CA GLN A 28 13.84 -1.36 10.64
C GLN A 28 12.62 -0.45 10.52
N LEU A 29 11.65 -0.86 9.70
CA LEU A 29 10.34 -0.22 9.60
C LEU A 29 9.30 -1.05 10.33
N GLY A 30 8.51 -0.40 11.19
CA GLY A 30 7.49 -1.05 12.00
C GLY A 30 8.04 -1.71 13.28
N PRO A 31 7.17 -2.32 14.10
CA PRO A 31 5.72 -2.45 13.84
C PRO A 31 4.90 -1.22 14.26
N VAL A 32 5.50 -0.25 14.96
CA VAL A 32 4.80 0.89 15.56
C VAL A 32 5.01 2.21 14.79
N LEU A 33 5.03 2.12 13.46
CA LEU A 33 5.15 3.32 12.61
C LEU A 33 3.77 3.94 12.33
N PRO A 34 3.66 5.28 12.23
CA PRO A 34 2.41 5.91 11.82
C PRO A 34 1.96 5.41 10.44
N TYR A 35 0.68 5.06 10.32
CA TYR A 35 0.06 4.56 9.09
C TYR A 35 0.71 3.28 8.54
N TRP A 36 1.29 2.47 9.43
CA TRP A 36 1.93 1.21 9.09
C TRP A 36 1.05 0.03 9.50
N PRO A 37 1.06 -1.08 8.75
CA PRO A 37 0.29 -2.27 9.12
C PRO A 37 0.74 -2.82 10.47
N PRO A 38 -0.18 -3.03 11.43
CA PRO A 38 0.16 -3.48 12.77
C PRO A 38 0.79 -4.88 12.71
N GLY A 39 1.90 -5.09 13.43
CA GLY A 39 2.58 -6.37 13.44
C GLY A 39 3.43 -6.66 12.19
N LEU A 40 3.55 -5.75 11.23
CA LEU A 40 4.50 -5.91 10.12
C LEU A 40 5.86 -5.30 10.50
N VAL A 41 6.94 -6.03 10.28
CA VAL A 41 8.32 -5.53 10.37
C VAL A 41 9.00 -5.69 9.02
N LEU A 42 9.62 -4.63 8.51
CA LEU A 42 10.44 -4.66 7.31
C LEU A 42 11.87 -4.25 7.67
N HIS A 43 12.81 -5.19 7.54
CA HIS A 43 14.24 -4.91 7.67
C HIS A 43 14.78 -4.50 6.31
N CYS A 44 15.30 -3.28 6.20
CA CYS A 44 15.84 -2.72 4.99
C CYS A 44 17.35 -2.47 5.11
N ALA A 45 18.08 -2.66 4.03
CA ALA A 45 19.36 -2.03 3.78
C ALA A 45 19.13 -0.86 2.81
N LEU A 46 19.61 0.32 3.17
CA LEU A 46 19.51 1.53 2.36
C LEU A 46 20.89 1.94 1.86
N ASN A 47 20.96 2.36 0.60
CA ASN A 47 22.10 3.11 0.08
C ASN A 47 21.57 4.49 -0.32
N GLY A 48 21.93 5.51 0.47
CA GLY A 48 21.24 6.80 0.41
C GLY A 48 19.78 6.66 0.87
N ASP A 49 18.83 7.01 0.00
CA ASP A 49 17.39 6.87 0.24
C ASP A 49 16.78 5.59 -0.34
N VAL A 50 17.50 4.87 -1.20
CA VAL A 50 17.01 3.68 -1.92
C VAL A 50 17.19 2.40 -1.10
N ILE A 51 16.14 1.59 -1.03
CA ILE A 51 16.18 0.25 -0.46
C ILE A 51 16.89 -0.71 -1.43
N THR A 52 18.07 -1.20 -1.04
CA THR A 52 18.85 -2.15 -1.83
C THR A 52 18.59 -3.61 -1.45
N ARG A 53 18.13 -3.83 -0.21
CA ARG A 53 17.70 -5.14 0.27
C ARG A 53 16.55 -4.98 1.25
N ALA A 54 15.59 -5.89 1.19
CA ALA A 54 14.49 -5.96 2.15
C ALA A 54 14.26 -7.38 2.65
N ARG A 55 13.76 -7.51 3.89
CA ARG A 55 13.20 -8.73 4.47
C ARG A 55 11.98 -8.37 5.28
N ALA A 56 10.84 -8.99 4.97
CA ALA A 56 9.59 -8.76 5.70
C ALA A 56 9.35 -9.88 6.71
N ARG A 57 8.75 -9.51 7.84
CA ARG A 57 8.35 -10.43 8.90
C ARG A 57 7.03 -9.97 9.49
N GLY A 58 6.06 -10.88 9.55
CA GLY A 58 4.90 -10.72 10.42
C GLY A 58 5.29 -11.06 11.87
N LEU A 59 4.93 -10.19 12.81
CA LEU A 59 4.86 -10.53 14.22
C LEU A 59 3.57 -11.32 14.42
N ASP A 60 3.69 -12.47 15.06
CA ASP A 60 2.62 -13.44 15.36
C ASP A 60 2.00 -14.17 14.14
N ASP A 61 1.10 -15.11 14.43
CA ASP A 61 0.25 -15.80 13.44
C ASP A 61 -0.85 -14.89 12.87
N ALA A 62 -0.86 -13.59 13.20
CA ALA A 62 -1.90 -12.62 12.84
C ALA A 62 -2.13 -12.48 11.32
N TRP A 63 -1.15 -12.92 10.53
CA TRP A 63 -1.17 -12.85 9.08
C TRP A 63 -1.55 -14.16 8.40
N HIS A 64 -1.83 -15.22 9.17
CA HIS A 64 -2.24 -16.53 8.69
C HIS A 64 -3.75 -16.77 8.89
N GLY A 65 -4.44 -17.09 7.79
CA GLY A 65 -5.78 -17.68 7.83
C GLY A 65 -6.86 -16.84 8.51
N PHE A 66 -6.82 -15.52 8.38
CA PHE A 66 -7.80 -14.58 8.95
C PHE A 66 -9.10 -14.54 8.13
N VAL A 67 -10.22 -14.26 8.79
CA VAL A 67 -11.52 -14.03 8.15
C VAL A 67 -11.82 -12.54 8.26
N GLU A 68 -11.82 -11.81 7.14
CA GLU A 68 -12.25 -10.42 7.19
C GLU A 68 -13.72 -10.36 7.66
N PRO A 69 -14.06 -9.55 8.67
CA PRO A 69 -15.45 -9.35 9.05
C PRO A 69 -16.18 -8.76 7.84
N GLY A 70 -17.28 -9.36 7.41
CA GLY A 70 -18.10 -8.80 6.33
C GLY A 70 -18.84 -7.53 6.76
N GLY A 71 -19.60 -6.94 5.85
CA GLY A 71 -20.52 -5.87 6.22
C GLY A 71 -19.84 -4.55 6.62
N ARG A 72 -20.44 -3.86 7.60
CA ARG A 72 -20.05 -2.49 8.01
C ARG A 72 -18.67 -2.42 8.66
N GLU A 73 -18.27 -3.44 9.42
CA GLU A 73 -16.93 -3.51 10.01
C GLU A 73 -15.84 -3.63 8.92
N ALA A 74 -16.04 -4.43 7.87
CA ALA A 74 -15.14 -4.47 6.71
C ALA A 74 -15.04 -3.09 6.06
N ALA A 75 -16.18 -2.47 5.77
CA ALA A 75 -16.23 -1.17 5.14
C ALA A 75 -15.46 -0.11 5.96
N ALA A 76 -15.62 -0.15 7.30
CA ALA A 76 -14.91 0.74 8.20
C ALA A 76 -13.39 0.50 8.18
N ARG A 77 -12.93 -0.77 8.17
CA ARG A 77 -11.50 -1.11 8.06
C ARG A 77 -10.89 -0.67 6.74
N ARG A 78 -11.62 -0.81 5.62
CA ARG A 78 -11.14 -0.30 4.32
C ARG A 78 -11.10 1.22 4.28
N CYS A 79 -11.97 1.91 5.01
CA CYS A 79 -11.85 3.35 5.22
C CYS A 79 -10.60 3.71 6.03
N ASP A 80 -10.21 2.90 7.02
CA ASP A 80 -8.96 3.10 7.78
C ASP A 80 -7.72 2.96 6.88
N ASP A 81 -7.65 1.91 6.05
CA ASP A 81 -6.54 1.73 5.12
C ASP A 81 -6.46 2.86 4.07
N ALA A 82 -7.61 3.25 3.50
CA ALA A 82 -7.66 4.40 2.60
C ALA A 82 -7.22 5.69 3.29
N ALA A 83 -7.63 5.92 4.54
CA ALA A 83 -7.21 7.09 5.31
C ALA A 83 -5.70 7.09 5.60
N ALA A 84 -5.13 5.91 5.90
CA ALA A 84 -3.70 5.75 6.12
C ALA A 84 -2.88 6.08 4.86
N LEU A 85 -3.27 5.51 3.71
CA LEU A 85 -2.62 5.80 2.43
C LEU A 85 -2.76 7.28 2.02
N LEU A 86 -3.95 7.85 2.15
CA LEU A 86 -4.20 9.26 1.83
C LEU A 86 -3.40 10.20 2.75
N ALA A 87 -3.22 9.84 4.02
CA ALA A 87 -2.39 10.62 4.94
C ALA A 87 -0.90 10.56 4.57
N LEU A 88 -0.38 9.38 4.22
CA LEU A 88 0.99 9.22 3.74
C LEU A 88 1.24 9.99 2.44
N ALA A 89 0.24 10.04 1.55
CA ALA A 89 0.31 10.80 0.31
C ALA A 89 0.14 12.33 0.50
N GLY A 90 0.05 12.82 1.75
CA GLY A 90 -0.12 14.25 2.05
C GLY A 90 -1.54 14.79 1.81
N ALA A 91 -2.51 13.95 1.44
CA ALA A 91 -3.88 14.33 1.16
C ALA A 91 -4.76 14.35 2.43
N SER A 92 -4.36 15.14 3.43
CA SER A 92 -4.94 15.17 4.77
C SER A 92 -6.46 15.41 4.80
N GLY A 93 -6.98 16.25 3.91
CA GLY A 93 -8.43 16.48 3.78
C GLY A 93 -9.20 15.23 3.34
N LEU A 94 -8.70 14.51 2.34
CA LEU A 94 -9.30 13.25 1.87
C LEU A 94 -9.17 12.15 2.93
N ALA A 95 -8.04 12.10 3.64
CA ALA A 95 -7.85 11.19 4.76
C ALA A 95 -8.86 11.47 5.90
N ALA A 96 -9.12 12.74 6.21
CA ALA A 96 -10.12 13.14 7.19
C ALA A 96 -11.54 12.76 6.73
N ASP A 97 -11.84 12.87 5.44
CA ASP A 97 -13.13 12.43 4.89
C ASP A 97 -13.31 10.91 5.08
N ALA A 98 -12.29 10.11 4.76
CA ALA A 98 -12.32 8.66 4.96
C ALA A 98 -12.55 8.26 6.44
N ARG A 99 -11.88 8.94 7.39
CA ARG A 99 -12.12 8.70 8.84
C ARG A 99 -13.53 9.06 9.29
N ARG A 100 -14.15 10.09 8.71
CA ARG A 100 -15.54 10.44 8.99
C ARG A 100 -16.51 9.37 8.47
N LEU A 101 -16.23 8.80 7.29
CA LEU A 101 -17.02 7.71 6.73
C LEU A 101 -16.91 6.44 7.57
N ARG A 102 -15.72 6.08 8.05
CA ARG A 102 -15.54 5.02 9.06
C ARG A 102 -16.44 5.24 10.27
N GLY A 103 -16.45 6.45 10.82
CA GLY A 103 -17.31 6.79 11.97
C GLY A 103 -18.80 6.61 11.66
N ALA A 104 -19.26 7.05 10.48
CA ALA A 104 -20.64 6.86 10.03
C ALA A 104 -21.02 5.37 9.89
N LEU A 105 -20.13 4.55 9.30
CA LEU A 105 -20.33 3.10 9.16
C LEU A 105 -20.48 2.39 10.51
N LEU A 106 -19.61 2.73 11.48
CA LEU A 106 -19.66 2.16 12.82
C LEU A 106 -20.91 2.58 13.60
N ARG A 107 -21.46 3.78 13.32
CA ARG A 107 -22.75 4.23 13.88
C ARG A 107 -23.97 3.62 13.18
N GLY A 108 -23.77 2.93 12.05
CA GLY A 108 -24.86 2.34 11.27
C GLY A 108 -25.51 3.30 10.26
N ASP A 109 -24.90 4.44 9.97
CA ASP A 109 -25.38 5.43 9.00
C ASP A 109 -25.12 4.99 7.54
N THR A 110 -25.57 3.78 7.15
CA THR A 110 -25.16 3.09 5.90
C THR A 110 -25.43 3.88 4.63
N ALA A 111 -26.61 4.48 4.49
CA ALA A 111 -26.98 5.27 3.32
C ALA A 111 -26.11 6.53 3.18
N ALA A 112 -25.85 7.22 4.29
CA ALA A 112 -24.99 8.41 4.30
C ALA A 112 -23.53 8.04 4.02
N ALA A 113 -23.06 6.92 4.56
CA ALA A 113 -21.74 6.38 4.29
C ALA A 113 -21.56 6.03 2.80
N GLN A 114 -22.56 5.40 2.17
CA GLN A 114 -22.52 5.05 0.75
C GLN A 114 -22.36 6.29 -0.15
N HIS A 115 -23.23 7.29 0.03
CA HIS A 115 -23.14 8.56 -0.72
C HIS A 115 -21.80 9.28 -0.47
N GLY A 116 -21.28 9.17 0.75
CA GLY A 116 -20.00 9.72 1.14
C GLY A 116 -18.82 9.03 0.45
N LEU A 117 -18.83 7.70 0.37
CA LEU A 117 -17.84 6.89 -0.36
C LEU A 117 -17.81 7.25 -1.84
N ASP A 118 -18.98 7.33 -2.50
CA ASP A 118 -19.08 7.75 -3.91
C ASP A 118 -18.54 9.16 -4.15
N ARG A 119 -18.75 10.07 -3.19
CA ARG A 119 -18.21 11.43 -3.25
C ARG A 119 -16.69 11.43 -3.05
N LEU A 120 -16.18 10.63 -2.11
CA LEU A 120 -14.75 10.52 -1.83
C LEU A 120 -14.01 9.95 -3.04
N GLU A 121 -14.49 8.84 -3.61
CA GLU A 121 -13.88 8.23 -4.80
C GLU A 121 -13.82 9.23 -5.97
N ARG A 122 -14.91 9.94 -6.25
CA ARG A 122 -14.92 10.98 -7.30
C ARG A 122 -13.89 12.08 -7.06
N ARG A 123 -13.69 12.48 -5.80
CA ARG A 123 -12.67 13.48 -5.43
C ARG A 123 -11.25 12.93 -5.59
N VAL A 124 -11.01 11.69 -5.19
CA VAL A 124 -9.72 11.01 -5.41
C VAL A 124 -9.41 10.91 -6.91
N ARG A 125 -10.37 10.48 -7.73
CA ARG A 125 -10.24 10.39 -9.20
C ARG A 125 -9.88 11.72 -9.88
N ARG A 126 -10.35 12.83 -9.32
CA ARG A 126 -10.10 14.20 -9.83
C ARG A 126 -8.87 14.86 -9.23
N SER A 127 -8.22 14.21 -8.26
CA SER A 127 -7.04 14.76 -7.59
C SER A 127 -5.76 14.54 -8.40
N LEU A 128 -4.73 15.31 -8.08
CA LEU A 128 -3.39 15.12 -8.65
C LEU A 128 -2.69 13.83 -8.19
N LEU A 129 -3.26 13.13 -7.20
CA LEU A 129 -2.72 11.85 -6.71
C LEU A 129 -2.62 10.79 -7.81
N ARG A 130 -3.47 10.89 -8.84
CA ARG A 130 -3.38 10.01 -10.01
C ARG A 130 -1.99 10.07 -10.64
N TRP A 131 -1.40 11.26 -10.73
CA TRP A 131 -0.10 11.44 -11.36
C TRP A 131 1.05 10.97 -10.45
N SER A 132 0.94 11.19 -9.14
CA SER A 132 2.00 10.80 -8.20
C SER A 132 1.97 9.32 -7.84
N LEU A 133 0.78 8.71 -7.74
CA LEU A 133 0.60 7.32 -7.30
C LEU A 133 0.37 6.35 -8.46
N GLY A 134 0.03 6.84 -9.66
CA GLY A 134 -0.38 6.01 -10.81
C GLY A 134 0.74 5.21 -11.47
N ARG A 135 2.01 5.46 -11.11
CA ARG A 135 3.17 4.68 -11.60
C ARG A 135 3.92 3.97 -10.48
N LEU A 136 3.46 4.13 -9.24
CA LEU A 136 4.15 3.59 -8.07
C LEU A 136 3.62 2.19 -7.75
N GLY A 137 4.51 1.27 -7.40
CA GLY A 137 4.16 -0.07 -6.92
C GLY A 137 3.46 -0.95 -7.95
N VAL A 138 3.63 -0.67 -9.25
CA VAL A 138 3.09 -1.48 -10.34
C VAL A 138 3.79 -2.84 -10.32
N VAL A 139 2.99 -3.89 -10.30
CA VAL A 139 3.48 -5.27 -10.27
C VAL A 139 3.47 -5.81 -11.69
N GLU A 140 4.65 -5.82 -12.30
CA GLU A 140 4.85 -6.31 -13.67
C GLU A 140 5.21 -7.80 -13.70
N ASP A 141 5.78 -8.32 -12.61
CA ASP A 141 6.14 -9.74 -12.49
C ASP A 141 4.88 -10.61 -12.42
N PRO A 142 4.63 -11.50 -13.40
CA PRO A 142 3.47 -12.39 -13.41
C PRO A 142 3.43 -13.35 -12.21
N ALA A 143 4.60 -13.79 -11.72
CA ALA A 143 4.69 -14.69 -10.57
C ALA A 143 4.32 -13.98 -9.27
N LEU A 144 4.57 -12.67 -9.18
CA LEU A 144 4.14 -11.83 -8.07
C LEU A 144 2.65 -11.49 -8.19
N ALA A 145 2.20 -11.17 -9.40
CA ALA A 145 0.80 -10.84 -9.69
C ALA A 145 -0.17 -11.98 -9.35
N GLN A 146 0.25 -13.25 -9.48
CA GLN A 146 -0.59 -14.41 -9.14
C GLN A 146 -0.94 -14.51 -7.64
N HIS A 147 -0.15 -13.88 -6.76
CA HIS A 147 -0.39 -13.85 -5.32
C HIS A 147 -1.25 -12.66 -4.88
N LEU A 148 -1.49 -11.70 -5.78
CA LEU A 148 -2.32 -10.53 -5.52
C LEU A 148 -3.77 -10.84 -5.87
N VAL A 149 -4.69 -10.45 -5.00
CA VAL A 149 -6.09 -10.37 -5.39
C VAL A 149 -6.31 -9.18 -6.33
N ALA A 150 -7.40 -9.18 -7.09
CA ALA A 150 -7.73 -8.10 -8.02
C ALA A 150 -7.68 -6.69 -7.38
N ALA A 151 -8.06 -6.59 -6.09
CA ALA A 151 -8.00 -5.33 -5.34
C ALA A 151 -6.58 -4.84 -5.00
N GLN A 152 -5.57 -5.70 -5.12
CA GLN A 152 -4.15 -5.42 -4.86
C GLN A 152 -3.33 -5.37 -6.16
N ALA A 153 -3.95 -5.54 -7.32
CA ALA A 153 -3.30 -5.36 -8.61
C ALA A 153 -3.16 -3.87 -8.97
N GLY A 154 -2.34 -3.59 -9.98
CA GLY A 154 -2.15 -2.23 -10.51
C GLY A 154 -1.26 -1.34 -9.64
N SER A 155 -1.30 -0.05 -9.91
CA SER A 155 -0.54 0.97 -9.19
C SER A 155 -1.10 1.24 -7.79
N VAL A 156 -0.36 1.96 -6.96
CA VAL A 156 -0.84 2.47 -5.66
C VAL A 156 -2.16 3.25 -5.82
N PHE A 157 -2.34 3.99 -6.92
CA PHE A 157 -3.59 4.70 -7.19
C PHE A 157 -4.75 3.75 -7.49
N ASP A 158 -4.51 2.69 -8.28
CA ASP A 158 -5.54 1.71 -8.62
C ASP A 158 -6.00 0.95 -7.37
N ARG A 159 -5.05 0.56 -6.52
CA ARG A 159 -5.33 -0.06 -5.22
C ARG A 159 -6.13 0.84 -4.29
N LEU A 160 -5.85 2.14 -4.26
CA LEU A 160 -6.65 3.12 -3.50
C LEU A 160 -8.11 3.14 -3.97
N LEU A 161 -8.34 3.15 -5.28
CA LEU A 161 -9.70 3.11 -5.83
C LEU A 161 -10.37 1.76 -5.54
N ALA A 162 -9.63 0.66 -5.62
CA ALA A 162 -10.14 -0.67 -5.27
C ALA A 162 -10.50 -0.78 -3.78
N MET A 163 -9.72 -0.17 -2.87
CA MET A 163 -10.06 -0.11 -1.44
C MET A 163 -11.38 0.64 -1.20
N LEU A 164 -11.60 1.77 -1.87
CA LEU A 164 -12.85 2.53 -1.78
C LEU A 164 -14.03 1.79 -2.41
N GLY A 165 -13.80 1.07 -3.53
CA GLY A 165 -14.77 0.19 -4.15
C GLY A 165 -15.22 -0.92 -3.19
N ALA A 166 -14.26 -1.66 -2.64
CA ALA A 166 -14.53 -2.74 -1.69
C ALA A 166 -15.18 -2.24 -0.39
N ALA A 167 -14.92 -1.01 0.05
CA ALA A 167 -15.62 -0.42 1.18
C ALA A 167 -17.13 -0.23 0.90
N ARG A 168 -17.50 0.13 -0.33
CA ARG A 168 -18.90 0.23 -0.77
C ARG A 168 -19.55 -1.15 -0.86
N ASP A 169 -18.88 -2.09 -1.51
CA ASP A 169 -19.39 -3.46 -1.68
C ASP A 169 -19.63 -4.12 -0.31
N ALA A 170 -18.75 -3.88 0.66
CA ALA A 170 -18.90 -4.34 2.03
C ALA A 170 -20.08 -3.66 2.77
N ASN A 171 -20.26 -2.35 2.58
CA ASN A 171 -21.39 -1.63 3.16
C ASN A 171 -22.75 -2.12 2.60
N ASP A 172 -22.77 -2.52 1.33
CA ASP A 172 -23.95 -3.10 0.66
C ASP A 172 -24.20 -4.58 1.03
N GLY A 173 -23.37 -5.16 1.90
CA GLY A 173 -23.62 -6.46 2.54
C GLY A 173 -22.82 -7.64 1.98
N SER A 174 -21.65 -7.40 1.36
CA SER A 174 -20.79 -8.51 0.93
C SER A 174 -20.30 -9.35 2.12
N SER A 175 -20.32 -10.67 1.92
CA SER A 175 -19.86 -11.67 2.89
C SER A 175 -18.34 -11.59 3.06
N GLY A 176 -17.87 -11.74 4.30
CA GLY A 176 -16.43 -11.82 4.58
C GLY A 176 -15.77 -12.98 3.86
N GLU A 177 -14.60 -12.73 3.26
CA GLU A 177 -13.77 -13.76 2.65
C GLU A 177 -12.61 -14.11 3.59
N ARG A 178 -12.28 -15.41 3.65
CA ARG A 178 -11.05 -15.84 4.31
C ARG A 178 -9.85 -15.42 3.47
N ARG A 179 -8.91 -14.72 4.08
CA ARG A 179 -7.71 -14.23 3.42
C ARG A 179 -6.46 -14.67 4.16
N ASP A 180 -5.44 -14.98 3.38
CA ASP A 180 -4.10 -15.32 3.88
C ASP A 180 -3.12 -14.28 3.35
N ALA A 181 -2.63 -13.43 4.24
CA ALA A 181 -1.70 -12.35 3.92
C ALA A 181 -0.24 -12.80 3.93
N SER A 182 0.04 -14.03 4.37
CA SER A 182 1.41 -14.52 4.55
C SER A 182 2.21 -14.55 3.26
N ARG A 183 1.59 -14.93 2.14
CA ARG A 183 2.23 -14.90 0.82
C ARG A 183 2.59 -13.47 0.40
N LEU A 184 1.67 -12.54 0.61
CA LEU A 184 1.91 -11.13 0.32
C LEU A 184 3.04 -10.55 1.17
N ILE A 185 3.16 -10.96 2.44
CA ILE A 185 4.29 -10.58 3.30
C ILE A 185 5.60 -11.15 2.77
N ALA A 186 5.61 -12.42 2.34
CA ALA A 186 6.81 -13.03 1.76
C ALA A 186 7.28 -12.30 0.49
N ASP A 187 6.34 -11.72 -0.24
CA ASP A 187 6.52 -10.98 -1.49
C ASP A 187 6.87 -9.49 -1.31
N LEU A 188 6.59 -8.90 -0.14
CA LEU A 188 6.89 -7.49 0.16
C LEU A 188 8.32 -7.05 -0.18
N PRO A 189 9.38 -7.84 0.06
CA PRO A 189 10.73 -7.47 -0.33
C PRO A 189 10.89 -7.15 -1.82
N GLN A 190 10.18 -7.88 -2.69
CA GLN A 190 10.23 -7.68 -4.14
C GLN A 190 9.50 -6.39 -4.55
N LEU A 191 8.47 -6.00 -3.79
CA LEU A 191 7.68 -4.79 -4.05
C LEU A 191 8.37 -3.49 -3.61
N VAL A 192 9.30 -3.57 -2.66
CA VAL A 192 9.91 -2.38 -2.02
C VAL A 192 11.39 -2.20 -2.35
N THR A 193 12.07 -3.24 -2.83
CA THR A 193 13.47 -3.13 -3.27
C THR A 193 13.55 -2.25 -4.52
N GLY A 194 14.51 -1.32 -4.54
CA GLY A 194 14.67 -0.30 -5.58
C GLY A 194 13.83 0.95 -5.37
N LEU A 195 12.99 1.01 -4.34
CA LEU A 195 12.23 2.20 -3.98
C LEU A 195 12.93 3.02 -2.90
N ASP A 196 12.65 4.31 -2.88
CA ASP A 196 12.93 5.13 -1.70
C ASP A 196 12.01 4.77 -0.52
N LEU A 197 12.36 5.23 0.69
CA LEU A 197 11.60 4.91 1.90
C LEU A 197 10.14 5.42 1.87
N ALA A 198 9.88 6.60 1.30
CA ALA A 198 8.53 7.15 1.23
C ALA A 198 7.66 6.37 0.22
N ALA A 199 8.23 6.06 -0.95
CA ALA A 199 7.65 5.21 -1.96
C ALA A 199 7.31 3.81 -1.39
N ALA A 200 8.23 3.19 -0.67
CA ALA A 200 8.00 1.89 -0.03
C ALA A 200 6.84 1.92 0.96
N ARG A 201 6.72 2.98 1.78
CA ARG A 201 5.60 3.15 2.72
C ARG A 201 4.26 3.28 2.00
N LEU A 202 4.21 4.02 0.88
CA LEU A 202 3.00 4.14 0.06
C LEU A 202 2.62 2.80 -0.56
N VAL A 203 3.58 2.04 -1.07
CA VAL A 203 3.35 0.69 -1.62
C VAL A 203 2.81 -0.24 -0.54
N VAL A 204 3.43 -0.30 0.65
CA VAL A 204 2.97 -1.14 1.77
C VAL A 204 1.55 -0.74 2.21
N ALA A 205 1.27 0.55 2.39
CA ALA A 205 -0.05 1.03 2.78
C ALA A 205 -1.13 0.72 1.74
N SER A 206 -0.78 0.72 0.44
CA SER A 206 -1.71 0.41 -0.65
C SER A 206 -2.19 -1.04 -0.68
N LEU A 207 -1.52 -1.95 0.02
CA LEU A 207 -1.88 -3.36 0.06
C LEU A 207 -3.05 -3.67 1.01
N GLY A 208 -3.49 -2.70 1.82
CA GLY A 208 -4.61 -2.88 2.74
C GLY A 208 -4.34 -3.94 3.81
N LEU A 209 -3.08 -4.07 4.23
CA LEU A 209 -2.68 -5.12 5.18
C LEU A 209 -3.32 -4.93 6.57
N SER A 210 -3.64 -3.71 6.98
CA SER A 210 -4.23 -3.46 8.31
C SER A 210 -5.65 -4.02 8.42
N SER A 211 -6.45 -4.05 7.33
CA SER A 211 -7.75 -4.72 7.36
C SER A 211 -7.64 -6.24 7.51
N LEU A 212 -6.51 -6.82 7.07
CA LEU A 212 -6.24 -8.26 7.10
C LEU A 212 -5.71 -8.75 8.45
N ALA A 213 -5.19 -7.86 9.30
CA ALA A 213 -4.46 -8.22 10.51
C ALA A 213 -5.33 -8.39 11.78
N ALA A 214 -6.65 -8.59 11.66
CA ALA A 214 -7.51 -8.55 12.85
C ALA A 214 -7.50 -9.84 13.70
N GLU A 215 -7.81 -9.64 14.97
CA GLU A 215 -7.60 -10.52 16.11
C GLU A 215 -8.26 -11.90 15.99
N ARG A 216 -7.61 -12.93 16.57
CA ARG A 216 -8.27 -14.17 16.99
C ARG A 216 -9.44 -13.79 17.89
N GLY A 217 -10.66 -14.08 17.47
CA GLY A 217 -11.76 -14.26 18.43
C GLY A 217 -11.32 -15.31 19.43
N GLY A 218 -11.19 -14.91 20.70
CA GLY A 218 -10.90 -15.83 21.79
C GLY A 218 -12.03 -16.85 21.91
N HIS A 219 -11.82 -18.05 21.39
CA HIS A 219 -12.46 -19.26 21.86
C HIS A 219 -11.39 -20.10 22.55
N HIS A 220 -11.23 -19.84 23.84
CA HIS A 220 -10.88 -20.86 24.82
C HIS A 220 -12.08 -20.92 25.77
N GLU A 221 -12.99 -21.86 25.50
CA GLU A 221 -13.75 -22.56 26.55
C GLU A 221 -13.11 -23.93 26.72
#